data_AF-A0A7C4F2K1-F1
#
_entry.id   AF-A0A7C4F2K1-F1
#
_cell.length_a   1.000
_cell.length_b   1.000
_cell.length_c   1.000
_cell.angle_alpha   90.00
_cell.angle_beta   90.00
_cell.angle_gamma   90.00
#
_symmetry.space_group_name_H-M   'P 1'
#
loop_
_entity.id
_entity.type
_entity.pdbx_description
1 polymer ?
#
loop_
_entity_poly.entity_id
_entity_poly.type
_entity_poly.pdbx_seq_one_letter_code
_entity_poly.pdbx_strand_id
1 'polypeptide(L)' 'KLVTIAKKQNIASLRILIARLSKPAAMKLFYDIAPRYADRRGGYTRVTKVSRVRTGDAAAMSVIEFV' A
#
# COMPACT_ATOMS: atom_id res chain seq x y z
N LYS A 1 -4.67 0.27 5.10
CA LYS A 1 -4.42 0.16 6.57
C LYS A 1 -2.94 0.08 6.94
N LEU A 2 -2.09 -0.61 6.17
CA LEU A 2 -0.65 -0.74 6.47
C LEU A 2 0.10 0.59 6.43
N VAL A 3 -0.18 1.47 5.47
CA VAL A 3 0.41 2.83 5.39
C VAL A 3 0.16 3.63 6.68
N THR A 4 -1.05 3.56 7.24
CA THR A 4 -1.39 4.22 8.51
C THR A 4 -0.58 3.69 9.69
N ILE A 5 -0.30 2.38 9.72
CA ILE A 5 0.53 1.76 10.76
C ILE A 5 1.98 2.20 10.60
N ALA A 6 2.51 2.17 9.36
CA ALA A 6 3.87 2.60 9.05
C ALA A 6 4.12 4.07 9.44
N LYS A 7 3.13 4.94 9.22
CA LYS A 7 3.19 6.36 9.57
C LYS A 7 3.40 6.64 11.07
N LYS A 8 3.11 5.68 11.95
CA LYS A 8 3.35 5.83 13.40
C LYS A 8 4.84 5.82 13.78
N GLN A 9 5.72 5.37 12.88
CA GLN A 9 7.18 5.42 13.04
C GLN A 9 7.70 4.92 14.39
N ASN A 10 7.25 3.73 14.82
CA ASN A 10 7.74 3.08 16.04
C ASN A 10 8.05 1.60 15.82
N ILE A 11 8.84 1.01 16.73
CA ILE A 11 9.33 -0.37 16.62
C ILE A 11 8.16 -1.38 16.62
N ALA A 12 7.13 -1.12 17.42
CA ALA A 12 5.95 -1.97 17.45
C ALA A 12 5.24 -2.02 16.09
N SER A 13 5.12 -0.87 15.41
CA SER A 13 4.52 -0.78 14.08
C SER A 13 5.38 -1.51 13.05
N LEU A 14 6.71 -1.38 13.11
CA LEU A 14 7.62 -2.11 12.23
C LEU A 14 7.49 -3.64 12.41
N ARG A 15 7.41 -4.14 13.64
CA ARG A 15 7.17 -5.57 13.92
C ARG A 15 5.85 -6.06 13.33
N ILE A 16 4.78 -5.28 13.48
CA ILE A 16 3.46 -5.61 12.89
C ILE A 16 3.54 -5.66 11.36
N LEU A 17 4.30 -4.74 10.73
CA LEU A 17 4.47 -4.74 9.27
C LEU A 17 5.26 -5.95 8.79
N ILE A 18 6.35 -6.31 9.46
CA ILE A 18 7.15 -7.50 9.13
C ILE A 18 6.34 -8.80 9.32
N ALA A 19 5.41 -8.84 10.26
CA ALA A 19 4.52 -9.99 10.43
C ALA A 19 3.46 -10.11 9.32
N ARG A 20 3.15 -9.03 8.60
CA ARG A 20 2.08 -8.99 7.58
C ARG A 20 2.58 -8.94 6.14
N LEU A 21 3.83 -8.52 5.95
CA LEU A 21 4.47 -8.36 4.65
C LEU A 21 5.83 -9.07 4.70
N SER A 22 6.39 -9.36 3.52
CA SER A 22 7.79 -9.74 3.46
C SER A 22 8.68 -8.64 4.05
N LYS A 23 9.77 -9.03 4.71
CA LYS A 23 10.70 -8.08 5.35
C LYS A 23 11.15 -6.96 4.40
N PRO A 24 11.54 -7.20 3.13
CA PRO A 24 11.92 -6.14 2.21
C PRO A 24 10.78 -5.14 1.93
N ALA A 25 9.55 -5.64 1.72
CA ALA A 25 8.39 -4.80 1.48
C ALA A 25 8.01 -3.97 2.72
N ALA A 26 8.11 -4.57 3.92
CA ALA A 26 7.86 -3.88 5.18
C ALA A 26 8.88 -2.74 5.41
N MET A 27 10.18 -3.00 5.17
CA MET A 27 11.22 -1.97 5.29
C MET A 27 10.99 -0.82 4.30
N LYS A 28 10.74 -1.13 3.01
CA LYS A 28 10.44 -0.12 1.99
C LYS A 28 9.21 0.71 2.35
N LEU A 29 8.14 0.06 2.83
CA LEU A 29 6.93 0.75 3.25
C LEU A 29 7.19 1.69 4.44
N PHE A 30 8.00 1.27 5.41
CA PHE A 30 8.25 2.00 6.64
C PHE A 30 9.21 3.18 6.45
N TYR A 31 10.31 2.98 5.71
CA TYR A 31 11.35 3.99 5.54
C TYR A 31 11.13 4.90 4.33
N ASP A 32 10.61 4.39 3.20
CA ASP A 32 10.54 5.18 1.97
C ASP A 32 9.12 5.71 1.70
N ILE A 33 8.11 4.85 1.82
CA ILE A 33 6.75 5.16 1.37
C ILE A 33 5.98 5.93 2.45
N ALA A 34 6.06 5.50 3.72
CA ALA A 34 5.28 6.12 4.80
C ALA A 34 5.61 7.60 5.06
N PRO A 35 6.88 8.04 5.05
CA PRO A 35 7.21 9.47 5.23
C PRO A 35 6.62 10.36 4.14
N ARG A 36 6.51 9.88 2.90
CA ARG A 36 5.88 10.62 1.78
C ARG A 36 4.41 10.95 2.03
N TYR A 37 3.75 10.24 2.95
CA TYR A 37 2.35 10.43 3.31
C TYR A 37 2.17 11.03 4.71
N ALA A 38 3.20 11.68 5.28
CA ALA A 38 3.18 12.27 6.61
C ALA A 38 2.05 13.31 6.80
N ASP A 39 1.73 14.11 5.78
CA ASP A 39 0.69 15.15 5.89
C ASP A 39 -0.71 14.65 5.51
N ARG A 40 -0.78 13.49 4.83
CA ARG A 40 -2.04 12.97 4.29
C ARG A 40 -2.85 12.22 5.35
N ARG A 41 -4.10 12.63 5.58
CA ARG A 41 -5.04 11.98 6.52
C ARG A 41 -5.96 10.96 5.84
N GLY A 42 -5.39 10.00 5.11
CA GLY A 42 -6.14 8.87 4.51
C GLY A 42 -6.13 8.83 2.98
N GLY A 43 -6.76 7.79 2.41
CA GLY A 43 -6.83 7.60 0.95
C GLY A 43 -5.45 7.49 0.29
N TYR A 44 -4.64 6.52 0.73
CA TYR A 44 -3.24 6.35 0.30
C TYR A 44 -3.09 5.56 -1.01
N THR A 45 -4.16 4.93 -1.48
CA THR A 45 -4.19 4.14 -2.71
C THR A 45 -5.35 4.59 -3.58
N ARG A 46 -5.12 4.61 -4.89
CA ARG A 46 -6.12 4.88 -5.92
C ARG A 46 -6.43 3.58 -6.67
N VAL A 47 -7.69 3.40 -7.04
CA VAL A 47 -8.13 2.31 -7.91
C VAL A 47 -8.75 2.92 -9.15
N THR A 48 -8.18 2.63 -10.32
CA THR A 48 -8.69 3.11 -11.61
C THR A 48 -9.17 1.91 -12.41
N LYS A 49 -10.44 1.93 -12.83
CA LYS A 49 -11.01 0.85 -13.66
C LYS A 49 -10.43 0.91 -15.06
N VAL A 50 -10.10 -0.25 -15.61
CA VAL A 50 -9.63 -0.38 -16.99
C VAL A 50 -10.82 -0.75 -17.87
N SER A 51 -10.93 -0.12 -19.03
CA SER A 51 -12.02 -0.39 -19.98
C SER A 51 -11.95 -1.80 -20.58
N ARG A 52 -10.73 -2.32 -20.75
CA ARG A 52 -10.48 -3.66 -21.28
C ARG A 52 -10.73 -4.73 -20.23
N VAL A 53 -11.51 -5.73 -20.59
CA VAL A 53 -11.70 -6.96 -19.80
C VAL A 53 -10.57 -7.95 -20.03
N ARG A 54 -10.31 -8.82 -19.05
CA ARG A 54 -9.30 -9.88 -19.17
C ARG A 54 -9.69 -10.86 -20.27
N THR A 55 -8.75 -11.14 -21.17
CA THR A 55 -8.95 -12.13 -22.23
C THR A 55 -9.07 -13.52 -21.60
N GLY A 56 -10.08 -14.30 -22.02
CA GLY A 56 -10.28 -15.68 -21.58
C GLY A 56 -11.46 -15.87 -20.61
N ASP A 57 -11.64 -14.95 -19.66
CA ASP A 57 -12.72 -15.03 -18.65
C ASP A 57 -13.54 -13.75 -18.50
N ALA A 58 -13.29 -12.75 -19.36
CA ALA A 58 -13.99 -11.47 -19.40
C ALA A 58 -14.02 -10.72 -18.05
N ALA A 59 -13.07 -10.99 -17.15
CA ALA A 59 -13.04 -10.35 -15.84
C ALA A 59 -12.78 -8.84 -15.95
N ALA A 60 -13.52 -8.05 -15.16
CA ALA A 60 -13.29 -6.61 -15.05
C ALA A 60 -11.94 -6.34 -14.37
N MET A 61 -11.10 -5.51 -15.00
CA MET A 61 -9.76 -5.20 -14.54
C MET A 61 -9.68 -3.81 -13.91
N SER A 62 -8.75 -3.62 -12.99
CA SER A 62 -8.45 -2.32 -12.40
C SER A 62 -6.97 -2.21 -12.04
N VAL A 63 -6.44 -1.00 -12.15
CA VAL A 63 -5.07 -0.67 -11.74
C VAL A 63 -5.11 -0.06 -10.34
N ILE A 64 -4.22 -0.52 -9.46
CA ILE A 64 -4.09 -0.05 -8.08
C ILE A 64 -2.73 0.63 -7.95
N GLU A 65 -2.73 1.89 -7.52
CA GLU A 65 -1.53 2.70 -7.38
C GLU A 65 -1.49 3.41 -6.03
N PHE A 66 -0.29 3.76 -5.59
CA PHE A 66 -0.12 4.72 -4.50
C PHE A 66 -0.41 6.14 -5.02
N VAL A 67 -1.03 6.97 -4.18
CA VAL A 67 -1.46 8.34 -4.56
C VAL A 67 -0.30 9.32 -4.57
#